data_AF-A0A7S2ZA58-F1
#
_entry.id   AF-A0A7S2ZA58-F1
#
_cell.length_a   1.000
_cell.length_b   1.000
_cell.length_c   1.000
_cell.angle_alpha   90.00
_cell.angle_beta   90.00
_cell.angle_gamma   90.00
#
_symmetry.space_group_name_H-M   'P 1'
#
loop_
_entity.id
_entity.type
_entity.pdbx_description
1 polymer ?
#
loop_
_entity_poly.entity_id
_entity_poly.type
_entity_poly.pdbx_seq_one_letter_code
_entity_poly.pdbx_strand_id
1 'polypeptide(L)'
;MPIAAIIDDRIFCTHGGLSPELTSMEQIKRIPRPTDVPDQGLLCDLLWSDPEGEIRGWGENDRGVSFTFGEDIVGKFLARFDFDLIARAHQVSFGEVKRPRVFG
;
A
#
# COMPACT_ATOMS: atom_id res chain seq x y z
N MET A 1 -4.00 14.38 9.72
CA MET A 1 -3.99 14.26 8.24
C MET A 1 -4.89 13.11 7.80
N PRO A 2 -5.41 13.07 6.56
CA PRO A 2 -5.98 11.86 5.97
C PRO A 2 -4.88 10.81 5.72
N ILE A 3 -5.25 9.52 5.65
CA ILE A 3 -4.31 8.39 5.56
C ILE A 3 -4.19 7.87 4.12
N ALA A 4 -5.31 7.82 3.40
CA ALA A 4 -5.38 7.38 2.01
C ALA A 4 -6.42 8.21 1.24
N ALA A 5 -6.37 8.14 -0.08
CA ALA A 5 -7.36 8.75 -0.96
C ALA A 5 -7.73 7.77 -2.08
N ILE A 6 -8.92 7.93 -2.65
CA ILE A 6 -9.35 7.22 -3.85
C ILE A 6 -9.69 8.28 -4.90
N ILE A 7 -9.12 8.16 -6.10
CA ILE A 7 -9.36 9.08 -7.22
C ILE A 7 -10.19 8.34 -8.27
N ASP A 8 -11.31 8.97 -8.65
CA ASP A 8 -12.23 8.48 -9.69
C ASP A 8 -12.70 7.03 -9.47
N ASP A 9 -12.78 6.61 -8.20
CA ASP A 9 -13.09 5.22 -7.80
C ASP A 9 -12.16 4.14 -8.37
N ARG A 10 -11.03 4.52 -8.99
CA ARG A 10 -10.11 3.61 -9.70
C ARG A 10 -8.68 3.63 -9.19
N ILE A 11 -8.24 4.70 -8.54
CA ILE A 11 -6.84 4.85 -8.11
C ILE A 11 -6.77 4.94 -6.59
N PHE A 12 -6.16 3.95 -5.94
CA PHE A 12 -5.89 3.97 -4.51
C PHE A 12 -4.57 4.70 -4.24
N CYS A 13 -4.61 5.75 -3.42
CA CYS A 13 -3.46 6.57 -3.07
C CYS A 13 -3.11 6.39 -1.59
N THR A 14 -1.84 6.10 -1.29
CA THR A 14 -1.32 6.00 0.08
C THR A 14 0.14 6.48 0.13
N HIS A 15 0.71 6.71 1.31
CA HIS A 15 2.12 7.10 1.42
C HIS A 15 3.07 5.91 1.24
N GLY A 16 2.93 4.91 2.11
CA GLY A 16 3.69 3.66 2.12
C GLY A 16 3.12 2.70 1.09
N GLY A 17 2.24 1.79 1.51
CA GLY A 17 1.73 0.76 0.61
C GLY A 17 0.52 0.02 1.18
N LEU A 18 0.52 -1.30 1.02
CA LEU A 18 -0.59 -2.17 1.41
C LEU A 18 -0.35 -2.79 2.80
N SER A 19 -1.42 -3.29 3.42
CA SER A 19 -1.34 -4.01 4.70
C SER A 19 -1.94 -5.41 4.58
N PRO A 20 -1.37 -6.44 5.23
CA PRO A 20 -2.00 -7.76 5.33
C PRO A 20 -3.33 -7.71 6.08
N GLU A 21 -3.54 -6.69 6.92
CA GLU A 21 -4.77 -6.48 7.68
C GLU A 21 -5.86 -5.75 6.88
N LEU A 22 -5.53 -5.17 5.71
CA LEU A 22 -6.47 -4.41 4.90
C LEU A 22 -7.38 -5.34 4.08
N THR A 23 -8.57 -5.57 4.63
CA THR A 23 -9.62 -6.41 4.04
C THR A 23 -10.83 -5.61 3.55
N SER A 24 -11.02 -4.39 4.06
CA SER A 24 -12.09 -3.48 3.68
C SER A 24 -11.66 -2.02 3.82
N MET A 25 -12.09 -1.16 2.88
CA MET A 25 -11.87 0.29 2.94
C MET A 25 -12.51 0.94 4.17
N GLU A 26 -13.54 0.31 4.75
CA GLU A 26 -14.15 0.76 6.00
C GLU A 26 -13.16 0.73 7.17
N GLN A 27 -12.16 -0.15 7.15
CA GLN A 27 -11.12 -0.18 8.18
C GLN A 27 -10.33 1.14 8.18
N ILE A 28 -10.00 1.69 7.01
CA ILE A 28 -9.29 2.97 6.89
C ILE A 28 -10.19 4.13 7.35
N LYS A 29 -11.47 4.13 6.95
CA LYS A 29 -12.43 5.19 7.32
C LYS A 29 -12.70 5.26 8.82
N ARG A 30 -12.60 4.12 9.52
CA ARG A 30 -12.87 3.99 10.96
C ARG A 30 -11.68 4.31 11.85
N ILE A 31 -10.49 4.60 11.29
CA ILE A 31 -9.33 4.98 12.09
C ILE A 31 -9.65 6.31 12.81
N PRO A 32 -9.67 6.34 14.15
CA PRO A 32 -10.00 7.53 14.91
C PRO A 32 -8.93 8.60 14.72
N ARG A 33 -9.35 9.87 14.80
CA ARG A 33 -8.44 11.02 14.75
C ARG A 33 -8.77 11.98 15.89
N PRO A 34 -7.78 12.57 16.58
CA PRO A 34 -6.33 12.40 16.36
C PRO A 34 -5.85 11.01 16.81
N THR A 35 -4.75 10.55 16.21
CA THR A 35 -4.09 9.28 16.56
C THR A 35 -2.61 9.41 16.23
N ASP A 36 -1.76 8.79 17.06
CA ASP A 36 -0.35 8.58 16.74
C ASP A 36 -0.18 7.35 15.86
N VAL A 37 0.91 7.28 15.11
CA VAL A 37 1.21 6.11 14.28
C VAL A 37 1.72 4.99 15.20
N PRO A 38 1.03 3.83 15.26
CA PRO A 38 1.50 2.70 16.04
C PRO A 38 2.74 2.06 15.40
N ASP A 39 3.48 1.25 16.18
CA ASP A 39 4.66 0.53 15.69
C ASP A 39 4.29 -0.62 14.72
N GLN A 40 3.04 -1.09 14.75
CA GLN A 40 2.54 -2.20 13.92
C GLN A 40 1.04 -2.04 13.58
N GLY A 41 0.59 -2.81 12.59
CA GLY A 41 -0.81 -2.91 12.17
C GLY A 41 -1.18 -1.95 11.04
N LEU A 42 -2.46 -1.93 10.66
CA LEU A 42 -2.96 -1.26 9.46
C LEU A 42 -2.43 0.16 9.23
N LEU A 43 -2.45 1.04 10.23
CA LEU A 43 -2.00 2.42 10.07
C LEU A 43 -0.49 2.50 9.83
N CYS A 44 0.30 1.68 10.54
CA CYS A 44 1.74 1.59 10.32
C CYS A 44 2.03 1.14 8.88
N ASP A 45 1.36 0.08 8.44
CA ASP A 45 1.60 -0.53 7.13
C ASP A 45 1.24 0.39 5.96
N LEU A 46 0.12 1.11 6.06
CA LEU A 46 -0.26 2.10 5.04
C LEU A 46 0.79 3.20 4.87
N LEU A 47 1.58 3.49 5.91
CA LEU A 47 2.60 4.53 5.90
C LEU A 47 4.01 4.01 5.60
N TRP A 48 4.32 2.75 5.94
CA TRP A 48 5.70 2.24 5.96
C TRP A 48 5.97 1.01 5.08
N SER A 49 4.94 0.32 4.58
CA SER A 49 5.16 -0.84 3.72
C SER A 49 5.72 -0.48 2.33
N ASP A 50 6.44 -1.41 1.72
CA ASP A 50 7.13 -1.23 0.44
C ASP A 50 6.85 -2.37 -0.56
N PRO A 51 6.69 -2.11 -1.87
CA PRO A 51 6.68 -3.14 -2.87
C PRO A 51 8.10 -3.68 -3.09
N GLU A 52 8.21 -4.98 -3.32
CA GLU A 52 9.47 -5.67 -3.60
C GLU A 52 9.29 -6.68 -4.75
N GLY A 53 10.13 -6.57 -5.79
CA GLY A 53 9.93 -7.30 -7.05
C GLY A 53 10.36 -8.77 -7.04
N GLU A 54 11.21 -9.18 -6.10
CA GLU A 54 11.78 -10.52 -6.05
C GLU A 54 11.04 -11.47 -5.10
N ILE A 55 9.99 -10.98 -4.43
CA ILE A 55 9.22 -11.77 -3.46
C ILE A 55 7.82 -12.09 -3.97
N ARG A 56 7.24 -13.14 -3.38
CA ARG A 56 5.84 -13.50 -3.54
C ARG A 56 5.15 -13.45 -2.18
N GLY A 57 4.00 -12.79 -2.10
CA GLY A 57 3.29 -12.59 -0.84
C GLY A 57 3.84 -11.41 -0.04
N TRP A 58 3.96 -11.61 1.28
CA TRP A 58 4.48 -10.62 2.23
C TRP A 58 5.88 -11.02 2.69
N GLY A 59 6.77 -10.04 2.82
CA GLY A 59 8.14 -10.20 3.30
C GLY A 59 8.46 -9.27 4.47
N GLU A 60 9.61 -9.50 5.11
CA GLU A 60 10.15 -8.58 6.10
C GLU A 60 10.68 -7.32 5.42
N ASN A 61 10.51 -6.17 6.07
CA ASN A 61 11.01 -4.91 5.54
C ASN A 61 12.37 -4.56 6.15
N ASP A 62 13.38 -4.33 5.29
CA ASP A 62 14.74 -3.93 5.68
C ASP A 62 14.79 -2.63 6.50
N ARG A 63 13.71 -1.85 6.51
CA ARG A 63 13.55 -0.67 7.39
C ARG A 63 13.36 -1.04 8.86
N GLY A 64 13.14 -2.31 9.18
CA GLY A 64 12.84 -2.78 10.53
C GLY A 64 11.42 -2.44 11.01
N VAL A 65 10.55 -2.01 10.10
CA VAL A 65 9.15 -1.66 10.40
C VAL A 65 8.24 -2.05 9.23
N SER A 66 7.05 -2.57 9.54
CA SER A 66 6.07 -3.06 8.56
C SER A 66 6.65 -4.17 7.64
N PHE A 67 6.09 -4.32 6.44
CA PHE A 67 6.30 -5.42 5.52
C PHE A 67 6.72 -4.95 4.13
N THR A 68 7.35 -5.84 3.38
CA THR A 68 7.38 -5.75 1.92
C THR A 68 6.26 -6.59 1.30
N PHE A 69 5.85 -6.26 0.07
CA PHE A 69 4.82 -7.01 -0.64
C PHE A 69 5.15 -7.20 -2.13
N GLY A 70 4.87 -8.40 -2.64
CA GLY A 70 5.10 -8.78 -4.03
C GLY A 70 4.02 -8.30 -5.01
N GLU A 71 4.31 -8.42 -6.30
CA GLU A 71 3.38 -8.09 -7.39
C GLU A 71 2.05 -8.87 -7.30
N ASP A 72 2.06 -10.09 -6.75
CA ASP A 72 0.83 -10.89 -6.57
C ASP A 72 -0.12 -10.29 -5.53
N ILE A 73 0.41 -9.61 -4.50
CA ILE A 73 -0.39 -8.89 -3.51
C ILE A 73 -1.03 -7.67 -4.14
N VAL A 74 -0.28 -6.93 -4.97
CA VAL A 74 -0.78 -5.80 -5.76
C VAL A 74 -1.94 -6.26 -6.65
N GLY A 75 -1.75 -7.32 -7.44
CA GLY A 75 -2.79 -7.84 -8.34
C GLY A 75 -4.05 -8.29 -7.60
N LYS A 76 -3.90 -9.00 -6.48
CA LYS A 76 -5.04 -9.40 -5.63
C LYS A 76 -5.79 -8.20 -5.05
N PHE A 77 -5.07 -7.17 -4.61
CA PHE A 77 -5.66 -5.97 -4.04
C PHE A 77 -6.46 -5.20 -5.08
N LEU A 78 -5.86 -4.94 -6.25
CA LEU A 78 -6.51 -4.24 -7.36
C LEU A 78 -7.80 -4.97 -7.80
N ALA A 79 -7.71 -6.28 -8.02
CA ALA A 79 -8.87 -7.09 -8.40
C ALA A 79 -9.96 -7.13 -7.30
N ARG A 80 -9.57 -7.18 -6.02
CA ARG A 80 -10.52 -7.25 -4.89
C ARG A 80 -11.33 -5.97 -4.74
N PHE A 81 -10.70 -4.81 -4.94
CA PHE A 81 -11.32 -3.51 -4.73
C PHE A 81 -11.74 -2.80 -6.02
N ASP A 82 -11.61 -3.48 -7.16
CA ASP A 82 -11.93 -2.95 -8.50
C ASP A 82 -11.16 -1.67 -8.86
N PHE A 83 -9.88 -1.64 -8.49
CA PHE A 83 -8.96 -0.55 -8.79
C PHE A 83 -8.03 -0.90 -9.95
N ASP A 84 -7.58 0.13 -10.66
CA ASP A 84 -6.65 0.01 -11.77
C ASP A 84 -5.20 0.27 -11.34
N LEU A 85 -5.01 1.10 -10.30
CA LEU A 85 -3.69 1.59 -9.91
C LEU A 85 -3.58 1.84 -8.41
N ILE A 86 -2.39 1.56 -7.87
CA ILE A 86 -1.94 2.10 -6.58
C ILE A 86 -0.91 3.20 -6.83
N ALA A 87 -1.20 4.41 -6.36
CA ALA A 87 -0.27 5.53 -6.35
C ALA A 87 0.35 5.68 -4.96
N ARG A 88 1.69 5.65 -4.89
CA ARG A 88 2.44 5.68 -3.63
C ARG A 88 3.67 6.58 -3.68
N ALA A 89 4.30 6.82 -2.53
CA ALA A 89 5.55 7.55 -2.41
C ALA A 89 6.59 6.72 -1.63
N HIS A 90 7.26 7.29 -0.63
CA HIS A 90 8.09 6.61 0.38
C HIS A 90 9.43 5.97 -0.07
N GLN A 91 9.53 5.40 -1.28
CA GLN A 91 10.81 4.98 -1.86
C GLN A 91 11.40 6.05 -2.78
N VAL A 92 12.68 6.38 -2.57
CA VAL A 92 13.44 7.17 -3.54
C VAL A 92 13.66 6.30 -4.78
N SER A 93 13.20 6.78 -5.93
CA SER A 93 13.47 6.15 -7.22
C SER A 93 14.41 7.04 -8.02
N PHE A 94 15.46 6.44 -8.59
CA PHE A 94 16.30 7.10 -9.58
C PHE A 94 15.66 6.86 -10.97
N GLY A 95 14.98 7.87 -11.52
CA GLY A 95 14.24 7.81 -12.79
C GLY A 95 12.72 7.91 -12.66
N GLU A 96 12.01 8.10 -13.78
CA GLU A 96 10.53 8.29 -13.86
C GLU A 96 9.72 7.19 -13.16
N VAL A 97 8.48 7.55 -12.78
CA VAL A 97 7.44 6.70 -12.19
C VAL A 97 7.55 5.24 -12.67
N LYS A 98 7.90 4.32 -11.75
CA LYS A 98 7.89 2.88 -12.03
C LYS A 98 6.45 2.44 -12.30
N ARG A 99 6.11 2.26 -13.58
CA ARG A 99 4.81 1.71 -13.99
C ARG A 99 4.83 0.18 -13.85
N PRO A 100 3.77 -0.44 -13.33
CA PRO A 100 3.61 -1.89 -13.45
C PRO A 100 3.59 -2.26 -14.94
N ARG A 101 4.25 -3.35 -15.33
CA ARG A 101 4.16 -3.87 -16.70
C ARG A 101 2.71 -4.30 -16.93
N VAL A 102 1.98 -3.54 -17.73
CA VAL A 102 0.62 -3.92 -18.14
C VAL A 102 0.78 -5.12 -19.09
N PHE A 103 0.38 -6.31 -18.64
CA PHE A 103 0.19 -7.44 -19.54
C PHE A 103 -1.07 -7.16 -20.37
N GLY A 104 -0.87 -6.93 -21.67
CA GLY A 104 -1.92 -6.93 -22.69
C GLY A 104 -2.16 -8.33 -23.24
#